data_AF-A0A6M3L5E3-F1
#
_entry.id   AF-A0A6M3L5E3-F1
#
_cell.length_a   1.000
_cell.length_b   1.000
_cell.length_c   1.000
_cell.angle_alpha   90.00
_cell.angle_beta   90.00
_cell.angle_gamma   90.00
#
_symmetry.space_group_name_H-M   'P 1'
#
loop_
_entity.id
_entity.type
_entity.pdbx_description
1 polymer ?
#
loop_
_entity_poly.entity_id
_entity_poly.type
_entity_poly.pdbx_seq_one_letter_code
_entity_poly.pdbx_strand_id
1 'polypeptide(L)'
;MQETRPAKSDTNWPIVHLNGGTAKSTTLLNGSGGRSSHWITGYHLDGALVKDDGFWLLRRSCLYFNTADTWTAADSGTVFDWGTEAANGHFALEVWVYIPTATGAVASLMKRGDESSDGWLLEVTSAGLAKFTAHDSAASMTITGATSIFGGWHLITVVAERGSATGLNLYIDGVADATAVDTTALDLTLDGGTTVVCTGVSNKNMWLGPVGMYIGSSANLSAATVLANYNEGIGRKYDGSETGLVAAWNNDEGTGTTCYCINNTDGLKATVSGTAWSPSKQSGGTAAIKKCGPPFRKADEDDAVNPLSAVGLFATAVETATGVLQPVSVTFPQAIEIGRNNPVRILETDGAFSLILFGFTADA
;
A
#
# COMPACT_ATOMS: atom_id res chain seq x y z
N MET A 1 18.76 -36.13 22.52
CA MET A 1 18.70 -35.87 21.06
C MET A 1 19.24 -34.47 20.84
N GLN A 2 20.29 -34.35 20.04
CA GLN A 2 20.98 -33.09 19.77
C GLN A 2 20.33 -32.47 18.53
N GLU A 3 19.63 -31.34 18.70
CA GLU A 3 18.99 -30.61 17.61
C GLU A 3 20.08 -30.15 16.63
N THR A 4 20.11 -30.73 15.43
CA THR A 4 21.01 -30.29 14.37
C THR A 4 20.40 -29.06 13.73
N ARG A 5 20.88 -27.88 14.14
CA ARG A 5 20.50 -26.62 13.49
C ARG A 5 21.21 -26.54 12.14
N PRO A 6 20.51 -26.28 11.02
CA PRO A 6 21.15 -26.05 9.74
C PRO A 6 22.11 -24.86 9.86
N ALA A 7 23.33 -25.02 9.35
CA ALA A 7 24.25 -23.91 9.18
C ALA A 7 23.65 -22.89 8.21
N LYS A 8 23.56 -21.62 8.59
CA LYS A 8 23.19 -20.54 7.67
C LYS A 8 24.24 -20.47 6.56
N SER A 9 23.82 -20.41 5.30
CA SER A 9 24.73 -20.10 4.20
C SER A 9 25.09 -18.62 4.24
N ASP A 10 26.29 -18.29 3.74
CA ASP A 10 26.81 -16.91 3.70
C ASP A 10 25.94 -15.97 2.82
N THR A 11 25.03 -16.53 2.01
CA THR A 11 24.10 -15.79 1.12
C THR A 11 22.67 -15.70 1.67
N ASN A 12 22.42 -16.18 2.91
CA ASN A 12 21.09 -16.28 3.54
C ASN A 12 20.06 -17.19 2.83
N TRP A 13 20.45 -17.94 1.78
CA TRP A 13 19.61 -18.93 1.09
C TRP A 13 20.02 -20.39 1.39
N PRO A 14 19.08 -21.36 1.40
CA PRO A 14 17.63 -21.18 1.29
C PRO A 14 17.01 -20.58 2.56
N ILE A 15 15.87 -19.91 2.40
CA ILE A 15 15.10 -19.43 3.56
C ILE A 15 14.19 -20.56 4.02
N VAL A 16 14.35 -21.00 5.27
CA VAL A 16 13.55 -22.08 5.85
C VAL A 16 12.58 -21.51 6.88
N HIS A 17 11.33 -21.91 6.79
CA HIS A 17 10.25 -21.59 7.71
C HIS A 17 9.57 -22.86 8.20
N LEU A 18 9.35 -22.96 9.51
CA LEU A 18 8.67 -24.08 10.14
C LEU A 18 7.41 -23.56 10.84
N ASN A 19 6.27 -24.12 10.48
CA ASN A 19 4.98 -23.82 11.09
C ASN A 19 4.54 -24.96 12.01
N GLY A 20 4.11 -24.61 13.22
CA GLY A 20 3.54 -25.52 14.21
C GLY A 20 2.03 -25.32 14.45
N GLY A 21 1.37 -24.41 13.72
CA GLY A 21 -0.09 -24.28 13.68
C GLY A 21 -0.74 -23.07 14.39
N THR A 22 -2.06 -22.95 14.13
CA THR A 22 -3.05 -21.89 14.38
C THR A 22 -2.62 -20.46 14.01
N ALA A 23 -2.79 -20.20 12.71
CA ALA A 23 -2.59 -19.00 11.89
C ALA A 23 -1.91 -17.76 12.50
N LYS A 24 -0.70 -17.44 12.00
CA LYS A 24 -0.02 -16.14 12.17
C LYS A 24 0.68 -15.73 10.87
N SER A 25 0.76 -14.43 10.61
CA SER A 25 1.64 -13.89 9.57
C SER A 25 3.07 -13.82 10.11
N THR A 26 4.02 -14.47 9.43
CA THR A 26 5.44 -14.40 9.80
C THR A 26 6.24 -13.70 8.70
N THR A 27 7.02 -12.68 9.08
CA THR A 27 8.00 -12.06 8.18
C THR A 27 9.23 -12.95 8.13
N LEU A 28 9.60 -13.43 6.94
CA LEU A 28 10.75 -14.33 6.81
C LEU A 28 12.07 -13.62 6.65
N LEU A 29 12.10 -12.57 5.83
CA LEU A 29 13.33 -11.85 5.54
C LEU A 29 13.04 -10.40 5.17
N ASN A 30 13.78 -9.48 5.80
CA ASN A 30 13.94 -8.11 5.33
C ASN A 30 15.25 -8.03 4.54
N GLY A 31 15.25 -7.39 3.38
CA GLY A 31 16.48 -7.16 2.61
C GLY A 31 17.51 -6.33 3.39
N SER A 32 18.79 -6.64 3.22
CA SER A 32 19.91 -6.00 3.92
C SER A 32 20.24 -4.61 3.34
N GLY A 33 19.56 -3.55 3.79
CA GLY A 33 19.98 -2.18 3.45
C GLY A 33 19.67 -1.72 2.03
N GLY A 34 20.24 -0.57 1.64
CA GLY A 34 19.64 0.38 0.68
C GLY A 34 19.51 -0.05 -0.79
N ARG A 35 20.07 -1.19 -1.23
CA ARG A 35 20.03 -1.63 -2.65
C ARG A 35 20.06 -3.14 -2.91
N SER A 36 20.17 -4.00 -1.90
CA SER A 36 20.26 -5.45 -2.14
C SER A 36 18.87 -6.09 -2.22
N SER A 37 18.51 -6.48 -3.44
CA SER A 37 17.36 -7.34 -3.70
C SER A 37 17.79 -8.80 -3.67
N HIS A 38 16.97 -9.64 -3.05
CA HIS A 38 17.03 -11.09 -3.23
C HIS A 38 15.94 -11.49 -4.23
N TRP A 39 16.02 -12.69 -4.76
CA TRP A 39 15.12 -13.16 -5.81
C TRP A 39 14.67 -14.58 -5.49
N ILE A 40 13.37 -14.81 -5.28
CA ILE A 40 12.81 -16.15 -5.06
C ILE A 40 12.55 -16.81 -6.41
N THR A 41 13.12 -17.98 -6.65
CA THR A 41 12.93 -18.76 -7.88
C THR A 41 11.97 -19.92 -7.69
N GLY A 42 11.60 -20.24 -6.46
CA GLY A 42 10.67 -21.32 -6.17
C GLY A 42 10.57 -21.64 -4.69
N TYR A 43 9.87 -22.72 -4.40
CA TYR A 43 9.72 -23.24 -3.05
C TYR A 43 9.64 -24.76 -3.01
N HIS A 44 9.95 -25.32 -1.84
CA HIS A 44 9.66 -26.68 -1.44
C HIS A 44 8.81 -26.63 -0.16
N LEU A 45 7.67 -27.28 -0.18
CA LEU A 45 6.71 -27.32 0.92
C LEU A 45 6.48 -28.78 1.32
N ASP A 46 6.61 -29.06 2.61
CA ASP A 46 6.43 -30.38 3.20
C ASP A 46 5.56 -30.27 4.47
N GLY A 47 4.76 -31.29 4.80
CA GLY A 47 4.33 -31.49 6.19
C GLY A 47 2.91 -31.16 6.65
N ALA A 48 1.94 -30.71 5.85
CA ALA A 48 0.55 -30.62 6.36
C ALA A 48 -0.19 -31.97 6.24
N LEU A 49 -1.14 -32.23 7.14
CA LEU A 49 -2.06 -33.38 7.11
C LEU A 49 -3.42 -33.05 6.50
N VAL A 50 -3.68 -31.77 6.19
CA VAL A 50 -4.98 -31.29 5.75
C VAL A 50 -4.87 -30.75 4.33
N LYS A 51 -5.69 -31.33 3.45
CA LYS A 51 -5.91 -30.85 2.09
C LYS A 51 -6.36 -29.39 2.14
N ASP A 52 -5.77 -28.54 1.30
CA ASP A 52 -5.98 -27.09 1.28
C ASP A 52 -5.30 -26.32 2.42
N ASP A 53 -4.28 -26.90 3.07
CA ASP A 53 -3.32 -26.14 3.85
C ASP A 53 -2.09 -25.73 3.06
N GLY A 54 -1.56 -24.54 3.32
CA GLY A 54 -0.42 -23.99 2.61
C GLY A 54 -0.01 -22.62 3.09
N PHE A 55 0.65 -21.88 2.19
CA PHE A 55 1.10 -20.54 2.49
C PHE A 55 0.76 -19.55 1.37
N TRP A 56 0.85 -18.27 1.72
CA TRP A 56 0.73 -17.16 0.79
C TRP A 56 1.96 -16.28 0.87
N LEU A 57 2.55 -15.96 -0.28
CA LEU A 57 3.55 -14.89 -0.37
C LEU A 57 2.82 -13.55 -0.41
N LEU A 58 2.85 -12.82 0.69
CA LEU A 58 2.36 -11.44 0.74
C LEU A 58 3.52 -10.50 0.48
N ARG A 59 3.33 -9.55 -0.44
CA ARG A 59 4.30 -8.48 -0.72
C ARG A 59 4.19 -7.29 0.21
N ARG A 60 3.01 -7.05 0.80
CA ARG A 60 2.72 -5.80 1.51
C ARG A 60 1.85 -5.99 2.74
N SER A 61 2.21 -5.25 3.79
CA SER A 61 1.22 -4.84 4.78
C SER A 61 0.54 -3.57 4.31
N CYS A 62 -0.63 -3.32 4.87
CA CYS A 62 -1.35 -2.08 4.74
C CYS A 62 -2.07 -1.84 6.06
N LEU A 63 -2.46 -0.59 6.29
CA LEU A 63 -3.19 -0.23 7.49
C LEU A 63 -4.64 -0.62 7.33
N TYR A 64 -5.19 -1.29 8.33
CA TYR A 64 -6.57 -1.73 8.35
C TYR A 64 -7.36 -0.92 9.39
N PHE A 65 -8.40 -0.28 8.89
CA PHE A 65 -9.34 0.53 9.64
C PHE A 65 -10.65 -0.24 9.77
N ASN A 66 -11.14 -0.40 11.00
CA ASN A 66 -12.45 -1.01 11.27
C ASN A 66 -13.27 -0.33 12.35
N THR A 67 -12.71 0.67 12.99
CA THR A 67 -13.44 1.60 13.86
C THR A 67 -13.18 3.04 13.43
N ALA A 68 -13.34 4.01 14.33
CA ALA A 68 -12.84 5.38 14.15
C ALA A 68 -11.30 5.43 14.31
N ASP A 69 -10.64 4.46 13.66
CA ASP A 69 -9.20 4.28 13.62
C ASP A 69 -8.56 5.46 12.88
N THR A 70 -7.36 5.88 13.27
CA THR A 70 -6.70 7.02 12.65
C THR A 70 -5.28 6.70 12.20
N TRP A 71 -4.87 7.37 11.13
CA TRP A 71 -3.48 7.56 10.72
C TRP A 71 -3.23 9.05 10.69
N THR A 72 -2.24 9.50 11.45
CA THR A 72 -1.97 10.93 11.65
C THR A 72 -0.50 11.22 11.42
N ALA A 73 -0.20 12.03 10.41
CA ALA A 73 1.14 12.56 10.15
C ALA A 73 1.24 14.01 10.63
N ALA A 74 2.24 14.30 11.45
CA ALA A 74 2.55 15.68 11.80
C ALA A 74 3.11 16.40 10.56
N ASP A 75 2.58 17.60 10.31
CA ASP A 75 3.17 18.60 9.43
C ASP A 75 4.01 19.51 10.33
N SER A 76 5.27 19.80 9.97
CA SER A 76 6.04 20.83 10.69
C SER A 76 5.54 22.27 10.39
N GLY A 77 4.28 22.41 9.98
CA GLY A 77 3.58 23.65 9.64
C GLY A 77 3.84 24.17 8.24
N THR A 78 4.78 23.58 7.49
CA THR A 78 5.24 24.09 6.19
C THR A 78 5.34 23.05 5.09
N VAL A 79 5.28 21.76 5.43
CA VAL A 79 5.51 20.67 4.47
C VAL A 79 4.23 20.35 3.69
N PHE A 80 3.06 20.62 4.28
CA PHE A 80 1.76 20.46 3.63
C PHE A 80 0.95 21.77 3.60
N ASP A 81 1.63 22.90 3.81
CA ASP A 81 1.07 24.25 3.71
C ASP A 81 1.22 24.82 2.29
N TRP A 82 0.13 25.32 1.72
CA TRP A 82 0.08 25.92 0.38
C TRP A 82 0.52 27.41 0.38
N GLY A 83 0.76 28.00 1.56
CA GLY A 83 0.94 29.45 1.72
C GLY A 83 2.33 30.03 1.60
N THR A 84 3.39 29.24 1.70
CA THR A 84 4.74 29.82 1.61
C THR A 84 5.12 30.07 0.14
N GLU A 85 5.21 31.35 -0.22
CA GLU A 85 5.63 31.94 -1.51
C GLU A 85 6.85 31.27 -2.17
N ALA A 86 7.67 30.52 -1.43
CA ALA A 86 8.82 29.80 -1.96
C ALA A 86 8.46 28.61 -2.90
N ALA A 87 7.18 28.23 -3.00
CA ALA A 87 6.72 27.03 -3.73
C ALA A 87 5.55 27.26 -4.72
N ASN A 88 5.10 28.49 -4.97
CA ASN A 88 3.91 28.80 -5.79
C ASN A 88 2.59 28.12 -5.33
N GLY A 89 2.55 27.53 -4.13
CA GLY A 89 1.35 26.90 -3.56
C GLY A 89 0.79 25.70 -4.34
N HIS A 90 1.58 25.09 -5.23
CA HIS A 90 1.18 23.87 -5.92
C HIS A 90 1.42 22.64 -5.01
N PHE A 91 0.52 21.67 -5.07
CA PHE A 91 0.70 20.39 -4.38
C PHE A 91 0.07 19.23 -5.16
N ALA A 92 0.52 18.02 -4.84
CA ALA A 92 -0.17 16.80 -5.24
C ALA A 92 -0.18 15.79 -4.09
N LEU A 93 -1.27 15.02 -4.04
CA LEU A 93 -1.49 13.93 -3.11
C LEU A 93 -1.73 12.65 -3.91
N GLU A 94 -0.99 11.61 -3.57
CA GLU A 94 -1.22 10.26 -4.06
C GLU A 94 -1.57 9.35 -2.88
N VAL A 95 -2.67 8.62 -2.98
CA VAL A 95 -3.10 7.69 -1.95
C VAL A 95 -3.65 6.40 -2.54
N TRP A 96 -3.09 5.28 -2.10
CA TRP A 96 -3.64 3.97 -2.38
C TRP A 96 -4.67 3.59 -1.32
N VAL A 97 -5.88 3.22 -1.76
CA VAL A 97 -6.95 2.76 -0.86
C VAL A 97 -7.66 1.53 -1.36
N TYR A 98 -8.14 0.72 -0.43
CA TYR A 98 -9.16 -0.29 -0.69
C TYR A 98 -10.37 -0.02 0.19
N ILE A 99 -11.51 0.24 -0.44
CA ILE A 99 -12.78 0.48 0.25
C ILE A 99 -13.78 -0.57 -0.25
N PRO A 100 -14.19 -1.54 0.58
CA PRO A 100 -15.27 -2.45 0.23
C PRO A 100 -16.55 -1.68 -0.08
N THR A 101 -17.34 -2.17 -1.03
CA THR A 101 -18.68 -1.62 -1.33
C THR A 101 -19.58 -1.53 -0.09
N ALA A 102 -19.45 -2.48 0.85
CA ALA A 102 -20.23 -2.49 2.09
C ALA A 102 -19.88 -1.36 3.08
N THR A 103 -18.76 -0.66 2.87
CA THR A 103 -18.35 0.48 3.69
C THR A 103 -19.26 1.69 3.46
N GLY A 104 -19.66 1.92 2.21
CA GLY A 104 -20.41 3.12 1.82
C GLY A 104 -19.52 4.36 1.86
N ALA A 105 -20.10 5.52 2.12
CA ALA A 105 -19.37 6.79 2.12
C ALA A 105 -18.25 6.81 3.19
N VAL A 106 -17.12 7.43 2.84
CA VAL A 106 -16.00 7.73 3.72
C VAL A 106 -15.85 9.25 3.76
N ALA A 107 -16.51 9.89 4.74
CA ALA A 107 -16.64 11.34 4.80
C ALA A 107 -15.32 12.08 5.07
N SER A 108 -14.31 11.40 5.63
CA SER A 108 -13.00 11.99 5.95
C SER A 108 -11.89 11.00 5.66
N LEU A 109 -11.78 10.58 4.38
CA LEU A 109 -10.75 9.62 3.97
C LEU A 109 -9.36 10.20 4.27
N MET A 110 -9.09 11.43 3.88
CA MET A 110 -7.88 12.14 4.29
C MET A 110 -8.12 13.63 4.33
N LYS A 111 -7.65 14.32 5.36
CA LYS A 111 -7.78 15.77 5.47
C LYS A 111 -6.59 16.42 6.14
N ARG A 112 -6.46 17.72 5.92
CA ARG A 112 -5.60 18.62 6.69
C ARG A 112 -6.40 19.89 6.98
N GLY A 113 -6.45 20.27 8.26
CA GLY A 113 -7.27 21.41 8.69
C GLY A 113 -8.76 21.14 8.68
N ASP A 114 -9.54 22.18 8.35
CA ASP A 114 -10.99 22.18 8.34
C ASP A 114 -11.49 22.54 6.93
N GLU A 115 -12.26 21.64 6.32
CA GLU A 115 -12.83 21.85 4.98
C GLU A 115 -13.78 23.06 4.85
N SER A 116 -14.17 23.67 5.97
CA SER A 116 -15.12 24.79 6.04
C SER A 116 -14.49 26.15 6.39
N SER A 117 -13.19 26.19 6.69
CA SER A 117 -12.51 27.46 7.00
C SER A 117 -11.16 27.58 6.31
N ASP A 118 -10.28 26.61 6.48
CA ASP A 118 -8.94 26.60 5.89
C ASP A 118 -8.47 25.14 5.86
N GLY A 119 -8.06 24.65 4.69
CA GLY A 119 -7.55 23.29 4.53
C GLY A 119 -8.18 22.51 3.38
N TRP A 120 -8.00 21.20 3.42
CA TRP A 120 -8.50 20.32 2.37
C TRP A 120 -8.99 18.99 2.89
N LEU A 121 -9.90 18.40 2.13
CA LEU A 121 -10.58 17.15 2.42
C LEU A 121 -10.69 16.30 1.16
N LEU A 122 -10.15 15.09 1.25
CA LEU A 122 -10.46 13.98 0.37
C LEU A 122 -11.50 13.09 1.06
N GLU A 123 -12.62 12.85 0.38
CA GLU A 123 -13.71 12.00 0.80
C GLU A 123 -14.09 11.00 -0.30
N VAL A 124 -14.86 9.99 0.06
CA VAL A 124 -15.47 9.04 -0.87
C VAL A 124 -16.97 9.08 -0.67
N THR A 125 -17.71 9.43 -1.73
CA THR A 125 -19.16 9.56 -1.67
C THR A 125 -19.85 8.21 -1.47
N SER A 126 -21.16 8.21 -1.20
CA SER A 126 -21.95 6.97 -1.10
C SER A 126 -22.01 6.17 -2.42
N ALA A 127 -21.73 6.81 -3.56
CA ALA A 127 -21.60 6.16 -4.86
C ALA A 127 -20.18 5.59 -5.11
N GLY A 128 -19.25 5.80 -4.18
CA GLY A 128 -17.86 5.36 -4.31
C GLY A 128 -17.01 6.30 -5.15
N LEU A 129 -17.46 7.54 -5.40
CA LEU A 129 -16.69 8.53 -6.16
C LEU A 129 -15.74 9.26 -5.22
N ALA A 130 -14.48 9.41 -5.60
CA ALA A 130 -13.54 10.28 -4.90
C ALA A 130 -13.95 11.74 -5.09
N LYS A 131 -13.96 12.50 -4.01
CA LYS A 131 -14.26 13.93 -4.02
C LYS A 131 -13.20 14.66 -3.21
N PHE A 132 -12.62 15.69 -3.80
CA PHE A 132 -11.63 16.52 -3.15
C PHE A 132 -12.14 17.95 -3.05
N THR A 133 -12.06 18.52 -1.86
CA THR A 133 -12.42 19.90 -1.56
C THR A 133 -11.22 20.62 -0.98
N ALA A 134 -10.97 21.82 -1.48
CA ALA A 134 -9.96 22.73 -0.97
C ALA A 134 -10.63 24.04 -0.58
N HIS A 135 -10.21 24.61 0.54
CA HIS A 135 -10.79 25.83 1.08
C HIS A 135 -9.67 26.73 1.62
N ASP A 136 -9.60 27.96 1.13
CA ASP A 136 -8.88 29.04 1.80
C ASP A 136 -9.88 30.02 2.42
N SER A 137 -9.42 30.94 3.26
CA SER A 137 -10.29 31.90 3.92
C SER A 137 -11.19 32.77 3.00
N ALA A 138 -11.01 32.76 1.67
CA ALA A 138 -11.80 33.52 0.70
C ALA A 138 -12.66 32.66 -0.25
N ALA A 139 -12.24 31.44 -0.55
CA ALA A 139 -12.83 30.61 -1.58
C ALA A 139 -12.76 29.11 -1.28
N SER A 140 -13.70 28.38 -1.87
CA SER A 140 -13.75 26.93 -1.85
C SER A 140 -13.87 26.38 -3.26
N MET A 141 -13.21 25.26 -3.51
CA MET A 141 -13.33 24.52 -4.75
C MET A 141 -13.44 23.03 -4.51
N THR A 142 -14.20 22.36 -5.36
CA THR A 142 -14.46 20.93 -5.27
C THR A 142 -14.31 20.29 -6.64
N ILE A 143 -13.64 19.15 -6.69
CA ILE A 143 -13.63 18.23 -7.84
C ILE A 143 -14.18 16.88 -7.39
N THR A 144 -15.04 16.27 -8.20
CA THR A 144 -15.61 14.94 -7.94
C THR A 144 -15.40 14.06 -9.15
N GLY A 145 -14.87 12.86 -8.91
CA GLY A 145 -14.61 11.86 -9.93
C GLY A 145 -15.88 11.25 -10.50
N ALA A 146 -15.72 10.43 -11.53
CA ALA A 146 -16.78 9.68 -12.18
C ALA A 146 -16.66 8.17 -11.96
N THR A 147 -15.46 7.68 -11.64
CA THR A 147 -15.19 6.26 -11.42
C THR A 147 -15.44 5.87 -9.97
N SER A 148 -16.20 4.78 -9.77
CA SER A 148 -16.38 4.21 -8.44
C SER A 148 -15.12 3.46 -8.03
N ILE A 149 -14.59 3.78 -6.84
CA ILE A 149 -13.41 3.13 -6.24
C ILE A 149 -13.77 2.08 -5.18
N PHE A 150 -15.02 1.61 -5.18
CA PHE A 150 -15.43 0.52 -4.30
C PHE A 150 -15.02 -0.84 -4.85
N GLY A 151 -14.61 -1.74 -3.95
CA GLY A 151 -14.41 -3.15 -4.28
C GLY A 151 -13.07 -3.46 -4.97
N GLY A 152 -12.10 -2.57 -4.90
CA GLY A 152 -10.76 -2.75 -5.46
C GLY A 152 -9.72 -1.88 -4.76
N TRP A 153 -8.45 -2.11 -5.10
CA TRP A 153 -7.37 -1.18 -4.77
C TRP A 153 -7.31 -0.12 -5.87
N HIS A 154 -7.37 1.14 -5.47
CA HIS A 154 -7.29 2.26 -6.39
C HIS A 154 -6.23 3.26 -5.95
N LEU A 155 -5.54 3.85 -6.91
CA LEU A 155 -4.72 5.04 -6.71
C LEU A 155 -5.59 6.26 -6.95
N ILE A 156 -5.77 7.08 -5.91
CA ILE A 156 -6.35 8.42 -6.05
C ILE A 156 -5.19 9.40 -6.11
N THR A 157 -5.13 10.18 -7.19
CA THR A 157 -4.16 11.28 -7.32
C THR A 157 -4.90 12.59 -7.48
N VAL A 158 -4.61 13.55 -6.60
CA VAL A 158 -5.08 14.93 -6.69
C VAL A 158 -3.89 15.80 -7.01
N VAL A 159 -4.01 16.65 -8.03
CA VAL A 159 -3.02 17.67 -8.38
C VAL A 159 -3.71 19.02 -8.31
N ALA A 160 -3.18 19.96 -7.54
CA ALA A 160 -3.64 21.34 -7.55
C ALA A 160 -2.49 22.28 -7.94
N GLU A 161 -2.65 22.88 -9.11
CA GLU A 161 -1.85 24.00 -9.58
C GLU A 161 -2.61 25.28 -9.25
N ARG A 162 -2.16 26.04 -8.26
CA ARG A 162 -2.69 27.36 -7.90
C ARG A 162 -2.64 28.38 -9.05
N GLY A 163 -3.65 29.24 -9.14
CA GLY A 163 -3.68 30.33 -10.11
C GLY A 163 -3.95 29.88 -11.56
N SER A 164 -4.51 28.69 -11.76
CA SER A 164 -4.67 28.05 -13.07
C SER A 164 -6.14 27.77 -13.37
N ALA A 165 -6.58 28.09 -14.59
CA ALA A 165 -7.95 27.86 -15.04
C ALA A 165 -8.33 26.37 -15.12
N THR A 166 -7.32 25.48 -15.07
CA THR A 166 -7.47 24.03 -15.04
C THR A 166 -6.62 23.41 -13.93
N GLY A 167 -6.48 24.14 -12.82
CA GLY A 167 -5.47 23.86 -11.82
C GLY A 167 -5.76 22.63 -10.95
N LEU A 168 -7.02 22.34 -10.66
CA LEU A 168 -7.39 21.20 -9.82
C LEU A 168 -7.80 20.02 -10.69
N ASN A 169 -7.05 18.93 -10.56
CA ASN A 169 -7.20 17.71 -11.34
C ASN A 169 -7.31 16.50 -10.40
N LEU A 170 -8.16 15.55 -10.78
CA LEU A 170 -8.38 14.30 -10.06
C LEU A 170 -8.18 13.14 -11.03
N TYR A 171 -7.33 12.21 -10.64
CA TYR A 171 -7.03 11.01 -11.40
C TYR A 171 -7.35 9.78 -10.55
N ILE A 172 -7.95 8.78 -11.18
CA ILE A 172 -8.14 7.45 -10.62
C ILE A 172 -7.34 6.48 -11.50
N ASP A 173 -6.50 5.68 -10.86
CA ASP A 173 -5.73 4.62 -11.52
C ASP A 173 -4.91 5.11 -12.72
N GLY A 174 -4.28 6.27 -12.58
CA GLY A 174 -3.42 6.85 -13.63
C GLY A 174 -4.17 7.66 -14.69
N VAL A 175 -5.51 7.72 -14.65
CA VAL A 175 -6.35 8.34 -15.69
C VAL A 175 -7.16 9.49 -15.10
N ALA A 176 -7.29 10.59 -15.85
CA ALA A 176 -8.10 11.73 -15.43
C ALA A 176 -9.57 11.30 -15.27
N ASP A 177 -10.14 11.54 -14.09
CA ASP A 177 -11.46 11.03 -13.72
C ASP A 177 -12.52 12.14 -13.56
N ALA A 178 -12.12 13.38 -13.80
CA ALA A 178 -13.00 14.54 -13.76
C ALA A 178 -12.52 15.64 -14.72
N THR A 179 -13.42 16.55 -15.08
CA THR A 179 -13.03 17.79 -15.75
C THR A 179 -12.27 18.67 -14.75
N ALA A 180 -11.12 19.21 -15.19
CA ALA A 180 -10.30 20.09 -14.37
C ALA A 180 -11.07 21.34 -13.91
N VAL A 181 -10.77 21.80 -12.70
CA VAL A 181 -11.45 22.94 -12.07
C VAL A 181 -10.48 24.13 -11.95
N ASP A 182 -11.00 25.33 -12.15
CA ASP A 182 -10.29 26.61 -12.02
C ASP A 182 -9.91 26.88 -10.55
N THR A 183 -8.62 27.05 -10.28
CA THR A 183 -8.03 27.36 -8.97
C THR A 183 -7.69 28.84 -8.80
N THR A 184 -8.00 29.71 -9.76
CA THR A 184 -7.61 31.13 -9.71
C THR A 184 -8.18 31.88 -8.52
N ALA A 185 -9.30 31.42 -7.96
CA ALA A 185 -9.91 31.96 -6.76
C ALA A 185 -9.25 31.47 -5.45
N LEU A 186 -8.44 30.40 -5.48
CA LEU A 186 -7.63 29.98 -4.33
C LEU A 186 -6.31 30.76 -4.30
N ASP A 187 -6.40 32.05 -3.94
CA ASP A 187 -5.28 32.97 -3.93
C ASP A 187 -4.77 33.31 -2.53
N LEU A 188 -5.24 32.60 -1.50
CA LEU A 188 -4.74 32.71 -0.13
C LEU A 188 -4.10 31.40 0.37
N THR A 189 -3.57 31.46 1.59
CA THR A 189 -2.99 30.30 2.27
C THR A 189 -4.09 29.35 2.75
N LEU A 190 -3.89 28.04 2.58
CA LEU A 190 -4.70 27.01 3.24
C LEU A 190 -4.05 26.59 4.57
N ASP A 191 -4.05 27.51 5.55
CA ASP A 191 -3.39 27.33 6.86
C ASP A 191 -4.37 26.73 7.89
N GLY A 192 -4.91 25.57 7.55
CA GLY A 192 -5.96 24.95 8.35
C GLY A 192 -5.50 24.13 9.54
N GLY A 193 -4.28 23.59 9.49
CA GLY A 193 -3.89 22.55 10.43
C GLY A 193 -2.46 22.08 10.30
N THR A 194 -1.94 21.54 11.40
CA THR A 194 -0.57 21.05 11.53
C THR A 194 -0.46 19.54 11.39
N THR A 195 -1.52 18.88 10.93
CA THR A 195 -1.56 17.41 10.80
C THR A 195 -2.38 16.99 9.59
N VAL A 196 -1.91 15.96 8.91
CA VAL A 196 -2.70 15.20 7.94
C VAL A 196 -3.30 14.01 8.66
N VAL A 197 -4.60 13.81 8.50
CA VAL A 197 -5.35 12.76 9.19
C VAL A 197 -6.14 11.93 8.18
N CYS A 198 -5.94 10.62 8.20
CA CYS A 198 -6.84 9.65 7.58
C CYS A 198 -7.66 8.97 8.67
N THR A 199 -8.99 8.92 8.48
CA THR A 199 -9.92 8.38 9.47
C THR A 199 -10.73 7.22 8.90
N GLY A 200 -10.72 6.11 9.62
CA GLY A 200 -11.57 4.96 9.37
C GLY A 200 -13.05 5.25 9.58
N VAL A 201 -13.90 4.40 9.03
CA VAL A 201 -15.35 4.48 9.25
C VAL A 201 -15.74 3.48 10.33
N SER A 202 -16.43 3.95 11.37
CA SER A 202 -16.88 3.12 12.49
C SER A 202 -17.65 1.88 12.02
N ASN A 203 -17.20 0.70 12.47
CA ASN A 203 -17.78 -0.62 12.13
C ASN A 203 -17.74 -0.96 10.63
N LYS A 204 -16.88 -0.29 9.85
CA LYS A 204 -16.70 -0.54 8.42
C LYS A 204 -15.23 -0.76 8.12
N ASN A 205 -14.98 -1.63 7.16
CA ASN A 205 -13.61 -2.01 6.82
C ASN A 205 -13.04 -1.06 5.77
N MET A 206 -11.79 -0.65 5.92
CA MET A 206 -11.05 0.09 4.91
C MET A 206 -9.56 -0.22 5.05
N TRP A 207 -8.83 -0.10 3.96
CA TRP A 207 -7.37 -0.24 3.97
C TRP A 207 -6.71 0.97 3.33
N LEU A 208 -5.65 1.44 3.98
CA LEU A 208 -4.76 2.49 3.48
C LEU A 208 -3.42 1.87 3.12
N GLY A 209 -3.02 2.06 1.86
CA GLY A 209 -1.72 1.68 1.34
C GLY A 209 -0.74 2.84 1.41
N PRO A 210 0.20 2.91 0.46
CA PRO A 210 1.15 4.02 0.36
C PRO A 210 0.46 5.38 0.17
N VAL A 211 1.06 6.39 0.78
CA VAL A 211 0.67 7.80 0.68
C VAL A 211 1.90 8.60 0.25
N GLY A 212 1.79 9.37 -0.83
CA GLY A 212 2.82 10.27 -1.33
C GLY A 212 2.33 11.71 -1.40
N MET A 213 3.20 12.66 -1.04
CA MET A 213 2.89 14.08 -1.05
C MET A 213 3.99 14.87 -1.76
N TYR A 214 3.57 15.75 -2.66
CA TYR A 214 4.41 16.59 -3.50
C TYR A 214 4.04 18.06 -3.25
N ILE A 215 5.04 18.96 -3.23
CA ILE A 215 4.82 20.41 -3.15
C ILE A 215 5.73 21.15 -4.14
N GLY A 216 5.41 22.41 -4.40
CA GLY A 216 6.24 23.25 -5.25
C GLY A 216 5.97 23.04 -6.73
N SER A 217 6.82 23.63 -7.57
CA SER A 217 6.75 23.47 -9.03
C SER A 217 6.77 22.00 -9.49
N SER A 218 7.42 21.13 -8.73
CA SER A 218 7.48 19.69 -8.98
C SER A 218 6.20 18.93 -8.60
N ALA A 219 5.22 19.59 -7.99
CA ALA A 219 3.93 19.00 -7.65
C ALA A 219 2.89 19.08 -8.77
N ASN A 220 3.18 19.81 -9.86
CA ASN A 220 2.35 19.78 -11.06
C ASN A 220 2.61 18.46 -11.83
N LEU A 221 2.13 17.36 -11.25
CA LEU A 221 2.30 16.03 -11.85
C LEU A 221 1.54 15.98 -13.17
N SER A 222 2.27 15.77 -14.26
CA SER A 222 1.65 15.57 -15.56
C SER A 222 0.82 14.28 -15.58
N ALA A 223 -0.20 14.21 -16.43
CA ALA A 223 -0.98 12.98 -16.63
C ALA A 223 -0.08 11.76 -16.97
N ALA A 224 1.03 11.98 -17.71
CA ALA A 224 2.00 10.94 -18.02
C ALA A 224 2.76 10.46 -16.77
N THR A 225 3.12 11.38 -15.86
CA THR A 225 3.74 11.05 -14.57
C THR A 225 2.77 10.27 -13.69
N VAL A 226 1.52 10.73 -13.58
CA VAL A 226 0.49 10.04 -12.78
C VAL A 226 0.23 8.62 -13.31
N LEU A 227 0.15 8.46 -14.64
CA LEU A 227 0.03 7.15 -15.28
C LEU A 227 1.27 6.27 -15.06
N ALA A 228 2.47 6.83 -15.14
CA ALA A 228 3.71 6.10 -14.84
C ALA A 228 3.72 5.62 -13.38
N ASN A 229 3.35 6.48 -12.44
CA ASN A 229 3.28 6.16 -11.01
C ASN A 229 2.29 5.02 -10.74
N TYR A 230 1.13 5.01 -11.42
CA TYR A 230 0.19 3.90 -11.37
C TYR A 230 0.76 2.60 -11.97
N ASN A 231 1.43 2.70 -13.13
CA ASN A 231 1.96 1.54 -13.87
C ASN A 231 3.20 0.89 -13.22
N GLU A 232 3.86 1.57 -12.28
CA GLU A 232 4.81 0.91 -11.36
C GLU A 232 4.13 -0.19 -10.52
N GLY A 233 2.80 -0.15 -10.43
CA GLY A 233 1.94 -1.23 -9.96
C GLY A 233 1.14 -0.85 -8.74
N ILE A 234 0.14 -1.69 -8.43
CA ILE A 234 -0.71 -1.53 -7.23
C ILE A 234 0.17 -1.33 -6.01
N GLY A 235 0.01 -0.25 -5.26
CA GLY A 235 0.73 0.03 -4.02
C GLY A 235 2.22 0.39 -4.17
N ARG A 236 2.63 1.05 -5.27
CA ARG A 236 3.99 1.63 -5.46
C ARG A 236 4.65 1.97 -4.13
N LYS A 237 5.88 1.51 -3.92
CA LYS A 237 6.68 2.00 -2.80
C LYS A 237 7.39 3.26 -3.22
N TYR A 238 7.21 4.30 -2.43
CA TYR A 238 8.08 5.45 -2.48
C TYR A 238 9.44 5.05 -1.91
N ASP A 239 10.50 5.42 -2.62
CA ASP A 239 11.88 5.23 -2.16
C ASP A 239 12.62 6.58 -1.99
N GLY A 240 11.97 7.68 -2.35
CA GLY A 240 12.49 9.04 -2.22
C GLY A 240 13.26 9.50 -3.45
N SER A 241 13.33 8.67 -4.50
CA SER A 241 13.88 9.08 -5.80
C SER A 241 12.86 9.83 -6.66
N GLU A 242 11.58 9.84 -6.26
CA GLU A 242 10.53 10.58 -6.95
C GLU A 242 10.80 12.08 -6.96
N THR A 243 10.81 12.67 -8.15
CA THR A 243 11.00 14.11 -8.31
C THR A 243 9.83 14.86 -7.66
N GLY A 244 10.15 15.80 -6.76
CA GLY A 244 9.15 16.66 -6.11
C GLY A 244 8.47 16.06 -4.88
N LEU A 245 8.76 14.81 -4.55
CA LEU A 245 8.21 14.15 -3.38
C LEU A 245 8.85 14.74 -2.12
N VAL A 246 8.01 15.21 -1.19
CA VAL A 246 8.48 15.83 0.06
C VAL A 246 8.19 14.99 1.29
N ALA A 247 7.17 14.15 1.22
CA ALA A 247 6.90 13.15 2.24
C ALA A 247 6.20 11.95 1.59
N ALA A 248 6.51 10.75 2.06
CA ALA A 248 5.71 9.60 1.74
C ALA A 248 5.81 8.51 2.80
N TRP A 249 4.76 7.72 2.94
CA TRP A 249 4.66 6.61 3.85
C TRP A 249 4.19 5.39 3.09
N ASN A 250 5.00 4.34 3.09
CA ASN A 250 4.62 3.09 2.42
C ASN A 250 3.57 2.31 3.22
N ASN A 251 3.40 2.62 4.51
CA ASN A 251 2.42 2.01 5.41
C ASN A 251 2.48 0.48 5.34
N ASP A 252 3.68 -0.07 5.49
CA ASP A 252 3.94 -1.50 5.31
C ASP A 252 4.84 -2.12 6.39
N GLU A 253 5.03 -1.42 7.51
CA GLU A 253 5.81 -1.84 8.68
C GLU A 253 5.27 -3.15 9.28
N GLY A 254 3.94 -3.29 9.31
CA GLY A 254 3.25 -4.52 9.66
C GLY A 254 3.13 -4.83 11.15
N THR A 255 3.78 -4.06 12.03
CA THR A 255 3.55 -4.06 13.49
C THR A 255 3.78 -2.68 14.09
N GLY A 256 3.35 -2.48 15.35
CA GLY A 256 3.55 -1.22 16.08
C GLY A 256 2.52 -0.13 15.74
N THR A 257 2.80 1.09 16.17
CA THR A 257 1.89 2.25 16.05
C THR A 257 2.49 3.40 15.22
N THR A 258 3.61 3.15 14.54
CA THR A 258 4.36 4.19 13.83
C THR A 258 4.52 3.78 12.37
N CYS A 259 4.26 4.71 11.47
CA CYS A 259 4.60 4.61 10.06
C CYS A 259 5.71 5.62 9.75
N TYR A 260 6.82 5.15 9.20
CA TYR A 260 7.99 5.99 8.96
C TYR A 260 7.85 6.68 7.60
N CYS A 261 8.13 7.98 7.59
CA CYS A 261 8.31 8.69 6.33
C CYS A 261 9.58 8.17 5.65
N ILE A 262 9.53 7.94 4.34
CA ILE A 262 10.64 7.38 3.56
C ILE A 262 11.88 8.29 3.52
N ASN A 263 11.69 9.60 3.69
CA ASN A 263 12.78 10.56 3.82
C ASN A 263 13.45 10.49 5.21
N ASN A 264 13.00 9.57 6.06
CA ASN A 264 13.49 9.25 7.39
C ASN A 264 13.67 10.47 8.31
N THR A 265 12.87 11.52 8.08
CA THR A 265 12.83 12.68 8.94
C THR A 265 11.90 12.38 10.11
N ASP A 266 12.48 12.28 11.31
CA ASP A 266 11.74 11.95 12.54
C ASP A 266 10.54 12.87 12.81
N GLY A 267 10.58 14.12 12.29
CA GLY A 267 9.50 15.10 12.38
C GLY A 267 8.26 14.82 11.52
N LEU A 268 8.34 13.88 10.56
CA LEU A 268 7.24 13.52 9.66
C LEU A 268 6.77 12.08 9.89
N LYS A 269 7.02 11.50 11.07
CA LYS A 269 6.47 10.18 11.41
C LYS A 269 4.95 10.28 11.48
N ALA A 270 4.28 9.30 10.88
CA ALA A 270 2.87 9.11 11.09
C ALA A 270 2.65 8.13 12.25
N THR A 271 1.55 8.34 12.97
CA THR A 271 1.12 7.50 14.08
C THR A 271 -0.23 6.90 13.75
N VAL A 272 -0.45 5.66 14.20
CA VAL A 272 -1.74 4.99 14.03
C VAL A 272 -2.36 4.67 15.38
N SER A 273 -3.67 4.89 15.51
CA SER A 273 -4.44 4.69 16.73
C SER A 273 -5.74 3.93 16.44
N GLY A 274 -6.04 2.89 17.21
CA GLY A 274 -7.16 1.97 16.96
C GLY A 274 -6.96 1.05 15.74
N THR A 275 -6.26 1.56 14.73
CA THR A 275 -5.83 0.87 13.51
C THR A 275 -4.95 -0.33 13.84
N ALA A 276 -5.16 -1.42 13.11
CA ALA A 276 -4.25 -2.56 13.14
C ALA A 276 -3.58 -2.72 11.79
N TRP A 277 -2.40 -3.33 11.80
CA TRP A 277 -1.79 -3.82 10.57
C TRP A 277 -2.63 -4.96 10.02
N SER A 278 -3.04 -4.92 8.75
CA SER A 278 -3.94 -5.95 8.22
C SER A 278 -3.43 -7.39 8.37
N PRO A 279 -2.11 -7.72 8.35
CA PRO A 279 -1.67 -9.09 8.61
C PRO A 279 -1.91 -9.56 10.06
N SER A 280 -2.15 -8.65 11.02
CA SER A 280 -2.32 -9.00 12.44
C SER A 280 -3.77 -9.25 12.87
N LYS A 281 -4.77 -8.84 12.08
CA LYS A 281 -6.21 -8.99 12.41
C LYS A 281 -6.95 -10.09 11.62
N GLN A 282 -6.28 -10.88 10.77
CA GLN A 282 -6.95 -11.80 9.85
C GLN A 282 -6.79 -13.27 10.26
N SER A 283 -7.53 -13.68 11.29
CA SER A 283 -7.89 -15.08 11.51
C SER A 283 -8.95 -15.49 10.46
N GLY A 284 -8.52 -15.94 9.27
CA GLY A 284 -9.44 -16.42 8.22
C GLY A 284 -8.84 -16.36 6.82
N GLY A 285 -8.34 -17.50 6.33
CA GLY A 285 -7.45 -17.65 5.17
C GLY A 285 -7.94 -17.20 3.79
N THR A 286 -9.12 -16.60 3.63
CA THR A 286 -9.62 -16.12 2.32
C THR A 286 -9.83 -14.60 2.25
N ALA A 287 -9.97 -13.92 3.40
CA ALA A 287 -10.18 -12.47 3.44
C ALA A 287 -8.88 -11.65 3.32
N ALA A 288 -7.73 -12.31 3.48
CA ALA A 288 -6.42 -11.68 3.54
C ALA A 288 -5.82 -11.29 2.19
N ILE A 289 -6.10 -12.08 1.16
CA ILE A 289 -5.41 -11.99 -0.13
C ILE A 289 -5.94 -10.87 -1.02
N LYS A 290 -7.21 -10.49 -0.83
CA LYS A 290 -7.84 -9.45 -1.65
C LYS A 290 -7.53 -8.02 -1.18
N LYS A 291 -6.89 -7.84 -0.02
CA LYS A 291 -7.02 -6.56 0.73
C LYS A 291 -5.74 -5.93 1.26
N CYS A 292 -4.58 -6.60 1.21
CA CYS A 292 -3.28 -5.91 1.20
C CYS A 292 -2.43 -6.42 0.04
N GLY A 293 -2.55 -5.73 -1.10
CA GLY A 293 -1.73 -5.91 -2.30
C GLY A 293 -1.85 -7.28 -3.00
N PRO A 294 -2.41 -7.38 -4.22
CA PRO A 294 -2.08 -8.50 -5.07
C PRO A 294 -0.57 -8.48 -5.40
N PRO A 295 0.02 -9.66 -5.64
CA PRO A 295 1.40 -9.77 -6.05
C PRO A 295 1.49 -9.51 -7.57
N PHE A 296 2.62 -8.98 -7.99
CA PHE A 296 3.06 -8.83 -9.39
C PHE A 296 2.56 -7.59 -10.16
N ARG A 297 3.49 -7.06 -10.95
CA ARG A 297 3.43 -5.90 -11.84
C ARG A 297 2.43 -6.18 -12.97
N LYS A 298 1.60 -5.21 -13.35
CA LYS A 298 0.59 -5.29 -14.42
C LYS A 298 1.17 -5.07 -15.84
N ALA A 299 2.49 -5.05 -16.01
CA ALA A 299 3.09 -4.44 -17.21
C ALA A 299 2.79 -5.17 -18.53
N ASP A 300 2.48 -6.47 -18.52
CA ASP A 300 2.31 -7.25 -19.75
C ASP A 300 1.02 -8.09 -19.72
N GLU A 301 -0.14 -7.43 -19.84
CA GLU A 301 -1.46 -8.07 -19.99
C GLU A 301 -1.71 -8.58 -21.43
N ASP A 302 -0.70 -9.21 -22.04
CA ASP A 302 -0.85 -9.96 -23.30
C ASP A 302 -0.21 -11.36 -23.26
N ASP A 303 0.29 -11.81 -22.10
CA ASP A 303 0.71 -13.19 -21.96
C ASP A 303 -0.44 -14.08 -21.47
N ALA A 304 -0.94 -14.88 -22.41
CA ALA A 304 -1.59 -16.18 -22.17
C ALA A 304 -0.71 -17.18 -21.37
N VAL A 305 0.31 -16.68 -20.67
CA VAL A 305 1.30 -17.38 -19.84
C VAL A 305 1.39 -16.71 -18.47
N ASN A 306 0.24 -16.30 -17.91
CA ASN A 306 0.10 -16.14 -16.46
C ASN A 306 -0.49 -17.45 -15.90
N PRO A 307 0.32 -18.48 -15.57
CA PRO A 307 -0.22 -19.72 -15.04
C PRO A 307 -0.87 -19.55 -13.65
N LEU A 308 -0.74 -18.38 -13.01
CA LEU A 308 -1.38 -18.08 -11.73
C LEU A 308 -2.72 -17.37 -11.94
N SER A 309 -3.58 -17.94 -12.80
CA SER A 309 -4.97 -17.51 -13.00
C SER A 309 -5.82 -17.55 -11.73
N ALA A 310 -5.32 -18.24 -10.70
CA ALA A 310 -5.58 -17.93 -9.31
C ALA A 310 -4.21 -17.77 -8.64
N VAL A 311 -3.91 -16.61 -8.08
CA VAL A 311 -2.99 -16.55 -6.95
C VAL A 311 -3.76 -17.26 -5.83
N GLY A 312 -3.65 -18.58 -5.84
CA GLY A 312 -4.29 -19.54 -4.96
C GLY A 312 -3.25 -20.00 -3.97
N LEU A 313 -3.73 -20.35 -2.78
CA LEU A 313 -3.01 -21.07 -1.76
C LEU A 313 -1.94 -21.99 -2.37
N PHE A 314 -0.67 -21.78 -1.99
CA PHE A 314 0.40 -22.72 -2.32
C PHE A 314 0.25 -23.91 -1.38
N ALA A 315 -0.66 -24.81 -1.74
CA ALA A 315 -1.10 -25.91 -0.89
C ALA A 315 -0.05 -27.03 -0.82
N THR A 316 -0.10 -27.76 0.29
CA THR A 316 0.52 -29.08 0.41
C THR A 316 -0.19 -30.09 -0.50
N ALA A 317 0.48 -31.20 -0.77
CA ALA A 317 0.23 -32.08 -1.91
C ALA A 317 -1.21 -32.54 -2.19
N VAL A 318 -1.35 -33.05 -3.41
CA VAL A 318 -2.42 -33.96 -3.81
C VAL A 318 -2.47 -35.15 -2.84
N GLU A 319 -3.61 -35.33 -2.18
CA GLU A 319 -3.90 -36.52 -1.38
C GLU A 319 -3.73 -37.77 -2.26
N THR A 320 -2.76 -38.62 -1.91
CA THR A 320 -2.57 -39.90 -2.60
C THR A 320 -3.53 -40.94 -2.04
N ALA A 321 -3.78 -42.02 -2.79
CA ALA A 321 -4.66 -43.12 -2.35
C ALA A 321 -4.23 -43.79 -1.03
N THR A 322 -3.01 -43.53 -0.55
CA THR A 322 -2.46 -44.04 0.71
C THR A 322 -2.56 -43.06 1.88
N GLY A 323 -3.15 -41.88 1.67
CA GLY A 323 -3.26 -40.83 2.70
C GLY A 323 -1.93 -40.14 3.05
N VAL A 324 -0.88 -40.37 2.25
CA VAL A 324 0.42 -39.71 2.42
C VAL A 324 0.49 -38.50 1.50
N LEU A 325 0.60 -37.31 2.08
CA LEU A 325 0.84 -36.07 1.35
C LEU A 325 2.33 -36.02 0.98
N GLN A 326 2.60 -35.84 -0.31
CA GLN A 326 3.98 -35.73 -0.81
C GLN A 326 4.51 -34.29 -0.63
N PRO A 327 5.82 -34.08 -0.56
CA PRO A 327 6.36 -32.73 -0.66
C PRO A 327 6.05 -32.11 -2.03
N VAL A 328 5.76 -30.82 -2.05
CA VAL A 328 5.50 -30.03 -3.26
C VAL A 328 6.72 -29.16 -3.55
N SER A 329 7.30 -29.30 -4.74
CA SER A 329 8.34 -28.41 -5.24
C SER A 329 7.81 -27.63 -6.43
N VAL A 330 7.91 -26.30 -6.39
CA VAL A 330 7.52 -25.42 -7.49
C VAL A 330 8.66 -24.50 -7.85
N THR A 331 8.95 -24.38 -9.13
CA THR A 331 9.80 -23.34 -9.70
C THR A 331 8.92 -22.31 -10.37
N PHE A 332 9.16 -21.03 -10.07
CA PHE A 332 8.43 -19.95 -10.70
C PHE A 332 8.96 -19.72 -12.13
N PRO A 333 8.08 -19.40 -13.09
CA PRO A 333 8.50 -19.10 -14.45
C PRO A 333 9.39 -17.85 -14.53
N GLN A 334 9.32 -16.97 -13.53
CA GLN A 334 10.17 -15.80 -13.35
C GLN A 334 10.55 -15.67 -11.88
N ALA A 335 11.77 -15.19 -11.62
CA ALA A 335 12.22 -14.93 -10.26
C ALA A 335 11.44 -13.75 -9.65
N ILE A 336 11.05 -13.89 -8.38
CA ILE A 336 10.33 -12.87 -7.62
C ILE A 336 11.34 -12.03 -6.85
N GLU A 337 11.50 -10.76 -7.21
CA GLU A 337 12.33 -9.84 -6.45
C GLU A 337 11.75 -9.59 -5.04
N ILE A 338 12.58 -9.67 -4.01
CA ILE A 338 12.26 -9.40 -2.61
C ILE A 338 13.35 -8.49 -2.03
N GLY A 339 13.03 -7.56 -1.15
CA GLY A 339 14.01 -6.59 -0.67
C GLY A 339 13.51 -5.79 0.52
N ARG A 340 14.27 -4.78 0.96
CA ARG A 340 13.80 -3.84 2.01
C ARG A 340 12.45 -3.21 1.62
N ASN A 341 12.28 -2.98 0.32
CA ASN A 341 11.07 -2.41 -0.26
C ASN A 341 10.05 -3.46 -0.72
N ASN A 342 10.32 -4.75 -0.51
CA ASN A 342 9.39 -5.83 -0.87
C ASN A 342 9.63 -7.06 0.03
N PRO A 343 9.35 -6.97 1.35
CA PRO A 343 9.58 -8.09 2.26
C PRO A 343 8.59 -9.22 1.94
N VAL A 344 9.09 -10.45 1.92
CA VAL A 344 8.21 -11.61 1.82
C VAL A 344 7.69 -11.96 3.20
N ARG A 345 6.37 -11.95 3.29
CA ARG A 345 5.64 -12.47 4.44
C ARG A 345 4.91 -13.72 4.01
N ILE A 346 4.83 -14.66 4.93
CA ILE A 346 4.00 -15.83 4.79
C ILE A 346 2.76 -15.63 5.64
N LEU A 347 1.59 -15.75 5.01
CA LEU A 347 0.36 -16.06 5.71
C LEU A 347 0.10 -17.55 5.61
N GLU A 348 -0.18 -18.15 6.75
CA GLU A 348 -0.32 -19.60 6.92
C GLU A 348 -1.78 -19.95 7.13
N THR A 349 -2.19 -21.11 6.63
CA THR A 349 -3.43 -21.76 7.05
C THR A 349 -3.20 -22.65 8.28
N ASP A 350 -4.25 -23.27 8.80
CA ASP A 350 -4.20 -24.06 10.03
C ASP A 350 -3.55 -25.43 9.82
N GLY A 351 -2.22 -25.47 9.71
CA GLY A 351 -1.46 -26.71 9.55
C GLY A 351 -0.04 -26.62 10.08
N ALA A 352 0.58 -27.76 10.36
CA ALA A 352 2.03 -27.82 10.55
C ALA A 352 2.68 -28.00 9.17
N PHE A 353 3.71 -27.25 8.82
CA PHE A 353 4.45 -27.47 7.56
C PHE A 353 5.86 -26.90 7.65
N SER A 354 6.75 -27.41 6.80
CA SER A 354 8.06 -26.88 6.51
C SER A 354 8.04 -26.26 5.12
N LEU A 355 8.45 -25.01 5.02
CA LEU A 355 8.60 -24.28 3.78
C LEU A 355 10.06 -23.88 3.60
N ILE A 356 10.60 -24.22 2.44
CA ILE A 356 11.94 -23.85 2.00
C ILE A 356 11.77 -22.99 0.75
N LEU A 357 12.12 -21.71 0.82
CA LEU A 357 12.19 -20.84 -0.34
C LEU A 357 13.60 -20.92 -0.94
N PHE A 358 13.67 -21.04 -2.26
CA PHE A 358 14.91 -21.01 -3.01
C PHE A 358 15.04 -19.69 -3.76
N GLY A 359 16.27 -19.23 -3.92
CA GLY A 359 16.53 -17.93 -4.50
C GLY A 359 18.01 -17.60 -4.61
N PHE A 360 18.28 -16.36 -4.99
CA PHE A 360 19.61 -15.79 -5.06
C PHE A 360 19.61 -14.34 -4.56
N THR A 361 20.75 -13.87 -4.08
CA THR A 361 21.00 -12.44 -3.85
C THR A 361 21.45 -11.81 -5.17
N ALA A 362 20.96 -10.62 -5.47
CA ALA A 362 21.64 -9.75 -6.43
C ALA A 362 22.84 -9.14 -5.70
N ASP A 363 23.91 -9.92 -5.53
CA ASP A 363 25.15 -9.37 -5.01
C ASP A 363 25.86 -8.60 -6.14
N ALA A 364 25.93 -7.27 -5.91
CA ALA A 364 26.86 -6.24 -6.40
C ALA A 364 27.31 -6.23 -7.87
#